data_AF-A0A926CS51-F1
#
_entry.id   AF-A0A926CS51-F1
#
_cell.length_a   1.000
_cell.length_b   1.000
_cell.length_c   1.000
_cell.angle_alpha   90.00
_cell.angle_beta   90.00
_cell.angle_gamma   90.00
#
_symmetry.space_group_name_H-M   'P 1'
#
loop_
_entity.id
_entity.type
_entity.pdbx_description
1 polymer ?
#
loop_
_entity_poly.entity_id
_entity_poly.type
_entity_poly.pdbx_seq_one_letter_code
_entity_poly.pdbx_strand_id
1 'polypeptide(L)'
;MARRKSRSTDRARDDRQRTRLAKEDRIERVTWFLLVLVFAVFNLLPEDNTLPNWLVPMLGSIILLGSGIYQSSNRMRVSPITWVSGSALLFMGLFNLYAPSLNFIGFSLIVFAVVIAFGVLTGET
;
A
#
# COMPACT_ATOMS: atom_id res chain seq x y z
N MET A 1 50.96 -15.39 11.18
CA MET A 1 49.77 -14.88 11.92
C MET A 1 49.09 -13.78 11.11
N ALA A 2 48.04 -14.08 10.32
CA ALA A 2 47.23 -13.03 9.67
C ALA A 2 45.93 -13.60 9.08
N ARG A 3 44.88 -13.76 9.90
CA ARG A 3 43.51 -14.02 9.41
C ARG A 3 42.48 -13.75 10.51
N ARG A 4 42.25 -12.48 10.87
CA ARG A 4 41.17 -12.09 11.80
C ARG A 4 40.38 -10.84 11.43
N LYS A 5 40.66 -10.19 10.28
CA LYS A 5 40.06 -8.90 9.93
C LYS A 5 38.75 -8.97 9.11
N SER A 6 38.32 -10.15 8.67
CA SER A 6 37.15 -10.31 7.78
C SER A 6 35.79 -10.33 8.49
N ARG A 7 35.72 -10.66 9.79
CA ARG A 7 34.43 -10.89 10.47
C ARG A 7 33.69 -9.62 10.90
N SER A 8 34.33 -8.45 10.95
CA SER A 8 33.67 -7.21 11.38
C SER A 8 32.89 -6.54 10.25
N THR A 9 33.34 -6.66 9.01
CA THR A 9 32.69 -6.07 7.83
C THR A 9 31.39 -6.79 7.47
N ASP A 10 31.32 -8.11 7.66
CA ASP A 10 30.13 -8.90 7.36
C ASP A 10 28.99 -8.57 8.33
N ARG A 11 29.29 -8.45 9.63
CA ARG A 11 28.28 -8.06 10.65
C ARG A 11 27.68 -6.68 10.40
N ALA A 12 28.51 -5.71 10.00
CA ALA A 12 28.04 -4.36 9.71
C ALA A 12 27.14 -4.29 8.47
N ARG A 13 27.29 -5.21 7.51
CA ARG A 13 26.37 -5.34 6.36
C ARG A 13 25.05 -5.98 6.77
N ASP A 14 25.10 -7.05 7.56
CA ASP A 14 23.90 -7.74 8.05
C ASP A 14 23.00 -6.80 8.86
N ASP A 15 23.56 -5.97 9.74
CA ASP A 15 22.77 -5.02 10.54
C ASP A 15 22.10 -3.93 9.68
N ARG A 16 22.77 -3.44 8.63
CA ARG A 16 22.16 -2.50 7.68
C ARG A 16 21.05 -3.14 6.86
N GLN A 17 21.22 -4.40 6.49
CA GLN A 17 20.18 -5.12 5.75
C GLN A 17 18.95 -5.37 6.62
N ARG A 18 19.13 -5.79 7.88
CA ARG A 18 18.02 -5.99 8.83
C ARG A 18 17.25 -4.71 9.12
N THR A 19 17.96 -3.61 9.36
CA THR A 19 17.31 -2.30 9.61
C THR A 19 16.55 -1.79 8.39
N ARG A 20 17.00 -2.13 7.17
CA ARG A 20 16.28 -1.82 5.94
C ARG A 20 15.02 -2.66 5.79
N LEU A 21 15.11 -3.98 5.97
CA LEU A 21 13.94 -4.87 5.93
C LEU A 21 12.89 -4.44 6.96
N ALA A 22 13.30 -4.16 8.20
CA ALA A 22 12.37 -3.67 9.22
C ALA A 22 11.66 -2.34 8.88
N LYS A 23 12.25 -1.51 8.01
CA LYS A 23 11.60 -0.30 7.49
C LYS A 23 10.62 -0.62 6.37
N GLU A 24 10.98 -1.56 5.49
CA GLU A 24 10.13 -2.06 4.40
C GLU A 24 8.83 -2.64 5.00
N ASP A 25 8.93 -3.60 5.93
CA ASP A 25 7.76 -4.21 6.60
C ASP A 25 6.84 -3.17 7.28
N ARG A 26 7.43 -2.13 7.88
CA ARG A 26 6.65 -1.12 8.60
C ARG A 26 5.77 -0.32 7.64
N ILE A 27 6.31 0.05 6.48
CA ILE A 27 5.58 0.86 5.49
C ILE A 27 4.41 0.06 4.92
N GLU A 28 4.61 -1.23 4.70
CA GLU A 28 3.56 -2.13 4.21
C GLU A 28 2.43 -2.26 5.21
N ARG A 29 2.75 -2.53 6.49
CA ARG A 29 1.75 -2.58 7.56
C ARG A 29 0.96 -1.29 7.70
N VAL A 30 1.63 -0.14 7.56
CA VAL A 30 0.97 1.17 7.57
C VAL A 30 0.05 1.31 6.36
N THR A 31 0.50 0.89 5.17
CA THR A 31 -0.32 0.93 3.95
C THR A 31 -1.58 0.08 4.12
N TRP A 32 -1.45 -1.15 4.62
CA TRP A 32 -2.59 -2.03 4.89
C TRP A 32 -3.52 -1.46 5.95
N PHE A 33 -2.95 -0.95 7.05
CA PHE A 33 -3.72 -0.30 8.10
C PHE A 33 -4.54 0.86 7.54
N LEU A 34 -3.96 1.69 6.67
CA LEU A 34 -4.67 2.81 6.03
C LEU A 34 -5.79 2.33 5.10
N LEU A 35 -5.58 1.27 4.32
CA LEU A 35 -6.64 0.70 3.46
C LEU A 35 -7.80 0.14 4.30
N VAL A 36 -7.48 -0.58 5.39
CA VAL A 36 -8.47 -1.09 6.33
C VAL A 36 -9.17 0.07 7.05
N LEU A 37 -8.46 1.15 7.38
CA LEU A 37 -9.04 2.33 7.99
C LEU A 37 -10.04 3.01 7.04
N VAL A 38 -9.73 3.13 5.74
CA VAL A 38 -10.69 3.63 4.74
C VAL A 38 -11.92 2.72 4.73
N PHE A 39 -11.76 1.40 4.68
CA PHE A 39 -12.87 0.46 4.76
C PHE A 39 -13.71 0.67 6.05
N ALA A 40 -13.05 0.76 7.20
CA ALA A 40 -13.71 0.91 8.49
C ALA A 40 -14.50 2.22 8.59
N VAL A 41 -13.90 3.35 8.19
CA VAL A 41 -14.58 4.64 8.19
C VAL A 41 -15.82 4.60 7.30
N PHE A 42 -15.73 4.01 6.11
CA PHE A 42 -16.88 3.96 5.19
C PHE A 42 -18.01 3.03 5.64
N ASN A 43 -17.70 1.93 6.35
CA ASN A 43 -18.73 0.98 6.79
C ASN A 43 -19.28 1.30 8.19
N LEU A 44 -18.57 2.07 9.01
CA LEU A 44 -19.00 2.45 10.36
C LEU A 44 -19.72 3.79 10.42
N LEU A 45 -19.59 4.62 9.37
CA LEU A 45 -20.37 5.86 9.28
C LEU A 45 -21.83 5.56 8.95
N PRO A 46 -22.80 6.28 9.54
CA PRO A 46 -24.22 6.14 9.22
C PRO A 46 -24.46 6.34 7.71
N GLU A 47 -25.38 5.57 7.13
CA GLU A 47 -25.74 5.65 5.70
C GLU A 47 -26.22 7.06 5.28
N ASP A 48 -26.69 7.84 6.24
CA ASP A 48 -27.14 9.23 6.11
C ASP A 48 -25.99 10.17 5.68
N ASN A 49 -24.74 9.82 5.99
CA ASN A 49 -23.56 10.51 5.50
C ASN A 49 -23.24 10.00 4.09
N THR A 50 -23.89 10.59 3.09
CA THR A 50 -23.60 10.34 1.67
C THR A 50 -22.22 10.87 1.29
N LEU A 51 -21.18 10.11 1.64
CA LEU A 51 -19.83 10.37 1.15
C LEU A 51 -19.82 10.24 -0.37
N PRO A 52 -19.08 11.09 -1.10
CA PRO A 52 -19.01 11.00 -2.55
C PRO A 52 -18.42 9.66 -3.02
N ASN A 53 -19.03 9.04 -4.03
CA ASN A 53 -18.60 7.74 -4.57
C ASN A 53 -17.15 7.73 -5.07
N TRP A 54 -16.64 8.87 -5.54
CA TRP A 54 -15.26 9.01 -6.01
C TRP A 54 -14.24 9.00 -4.86
N LEU A 55 -14.66 9.24 -3.63
CA LEU A 55 -13.76 9.46 -2.50
C LEU A 55 -13.02 8.17 -2.11
N VAL A 56 -13.70 7.02 -2.08
CA VAL A 56 -13.08 5.71 -1.77
C VAL A 56 -11.95 5.36 -2.75
N PRO A 57 -12.20 5.28 -4.08
CA PRO A 57 -11.14 4.97 -5.03
C PRO A 57 -10.02 6.02 -5.02
N MET A 58 -10.33 7.31 -4.84
CA MET A 58 -9.30 8.35 -4.75
C MET A 58 -8.39 8.17 -3.54
N LEU A 59 -8.95 7.95 -2.35
CA LEU A 59 -8.17 7.71 -1.14
C LEU A 59 -7.32 6.43 -1.26
N GLY A 60 -7.91 5.35 -1.77
CA GLY A 60 -7.19 4.10 -2.02
C GLY A 60 -6.02 4.27 -2.98
N SER A 61 -6.23 5.00 -4.08
CA SER A 61 -5.18 5.36 -5.04
C SER A 61 -4.07 6.17 -4.38
N ILE A 62 -4.41 7.20 -3.62
CA ILE A 62 -3.43 8.05 -2.93
C ILE A 62 -2.59 7.23 -1.96
N ILE A 63 -3.20 6.31 -1.21
CA ILE A 63 -2.50 5.43 -0.27
C ILE A 63 -1.54 4.49 -1.03
N LEU A 64 -2.00 3.80 -2.07
CA LEU A 64 -1.19 2.82 -2.80
C LEU A 64 -0.09 3.46 -3.66
N LEU A 65 -0.43 4.50 -4.43
CA LEU A 65 0.56 5.19 -5.27
C LEU A 65 1.50 6.01 -4.39
N GLY A 66 1.00 6.64 -3.33
CA GLY A 66 1.83 7.37 -2.38
C GLY A 66 2.84 6.46 -1.68
N SER A 67 2.41 5.28 -1.22
CA SER A 67 3.32 4.29 -0.64
C SER A 67 4.32 3.75 -1.68
N GLY A 68 3.87 3.44 -2.89
CA GLY A 68 4.73 2.99 -3.98
C GLY A 68 5.80 4.01 -4.38
N ILE A 69 5.42 5.29 -4.49
CA ILE A 69 6.35 6.40 -4.78
C ILE A 69 7.35 6.56 -3.64
N TYR A 70 6.88 6.53 -2.39
CA TYR A 70 7.75 6.63 -1.22
C TYR A 70 8.76 5.48 -1.17
N GLN A 71 8.32 4.25 -1.41
CA GLN A 71 9.20 3.08 -1.43
C GLN A 71 10.21 3.15 -2.57
N SER A 72 9.76 3.50 -3.78
CA SER A 72 10.61 3.66 -4.97
C SER A 72 11.70 4.72 -4.77
N SER A 73 11.33 5.87 -4.19
CA SER A 73 12.27 6.98 -3.91
C SER A 73 13.37 6.59 -2.91
N ASN A 74 13.04 5.70 -1.98
CA ASN A 74 13.98 5.15 -0.99
C ASN A 74 14.69 3.87 -1.49
N ARG A 75 14.56 3.54 -2.78
CA ARG A 75 15.15 2.33 -3.42
C ARG A 75 14.67 1.02 -2.80
N MET A 76 13.51 1.01 -2.15
CA MET A 76 12.86 -0.18 -1.60
C MET A 76 12.11 -0.91 -2.72
N ARG A 77 11.92 -2.23 -2.56
CA ARG A 77 11.14 -3.00 -3.54
C ARG A 77 9.68 -2.62 -3.41
N VAL A 78 9.01 -2.46 -4.54
CA VAL A 78 7.57 -2.17 -4.60
C VAL A 78 6.91 -3.28 -5.38
N SER A 79 5.89 -3.91 -4.80
CA SER A 79 5.15 -4.93 -5.52
C SER A 79 4.46 -4.32 -6.75
N PRO A 80 4.55 -4.93 -7.95
CA PRO A 80 3.88 -4.45 -9.14
C PRO A 80 2.36 -4.29 -8.96
N ILE A 81 1.75 -5.12 -8.10
CA ILE A 81 0.32 -5.05 -7.83
C ILE A 81 -0.08 -3.71 -7.21
N THR A 82 0.78 -3.10 -6.38
CA THR A 82 0.55 -1.79 -5.77
C THR A 82 0.37 -0.71 -6.84
N TRP A 83 1.20 -0.74 -7.88
CA TRP A 83 1.12 0.20 -9.00
C TRP A 83 -0.13 -0.01 -9.84
N VAL A 84 -0.44 -1.26 -10.17
CA VAL A 84 -1.60 -1.61 -10.99
C VAL A 84 -2.90 -1.26 -10.26
N SER A 85 -3.05 -1.69 -9.01
CA SER A 85 -4.22 -1.41 -8.18
C SER A 85 -4.35 0.09 -7.89
N GLY A 86 -3.27 0.78 -7.55
CA GLY A 86 -3.28 2.23 -7.34
C GLY A 86 -3.71 3.00 -8.59
N SER A 87 -3.19 2.63 -9.75
CA SER A 87 -3.55 3.27 -11.03
C SER A 87 -4.99 2.97 -11.44
N ALA A 88 -5.47 1.73 -11.22
CA ALA A 88 -6.85 1.36 -11.50
C ALA A 88 -7.83 2.15 -10.62
N LEU A 89 -7.53 2.29 -9.33
CA LEU A 89 -8.32 3.11 -8.41
C LEU A 89 -8.28 4.59 -8.79
N LEU A 90 -7.12 5.12 -9.21
CA LEU A 90 -7.02 6.50 -9.68
C LEU A 90 -7.94 6.73 -10.88
N PHE A 91 -7.86 5.84 -11.86
CA PHE A 91 -8.70 5.89 -13.04
C PHE A 91 -10.19 5.85 -12.67
N MET A 92 -10.59 4.96 -11.75
CA MET A 92 -11.98 4.88 -11.28
C MET A 92 -12.43 6.13 -10.54
N GLY A 93 -11.59 6.69 -9.67
CA GLY A 93 -11.88 7.92 -8.94
C GLY A 93 -12.08 9.10 -9.90
N LEU A 94 -11.17 9.27 -10.86
CA LEU A 94 -11.28 10.30 -11.88
C LEU A 94 -12.48 10.07 -12.80
N PHE A 95 -12.74 8.85 -13.24
CA PHE A 95 -13.88 8.51 -14.08
C PHE A 95 -15.21 8.78 -13.36
N ASN A 96 -15.28 8.51 -12.06
CA ASN A 96 -16.46 8.79 -11.26
C ASN A 96 -16.77 10.28 -11.14
N LEU A 97 -15.75 11.16 -11.18
CA LEU A 97 -15.99 12.61 -11.23
C LEU A 97 -16.76 13.04 -12.49
N TYR A 98 -16.59 12.32 -13.61
CA TYR A 98 -17.32 12.56 -14.85
C TYR A 98 -18.64 11.78 -14.93
N ALA A 99 -18.73 10.62 -14.27
CA ALA A 99 -19.90 9.74 -14.23
C ALA A 99 -20.32 9.41 -12.78
N PRO A 100 -20.84 10.39 -12.02
CA PRO A 100 -21.10 10.25 -10.59
C PRO A 100 -22.26 9.30 -10.25
N SER A 101 -23.11 8.97 -11.23
CA SER A 101 -24.20 8.00 -11.10
C SER A 101 -23.70 6.55 -10.96
N LEU A 102 -22.46 6.26 -11.33
CA LEU A 102 -21.86 4.96 -11.14
C LEU A 102 -21.31 4.81 -9.72
N ASN A 103 -21.44 3.62 -9.15
CA ASN A 103 -20.91 3.31 -7.82
C ASN A 103 -19.70 2.36 -7.95
N PHE A 104 -18.50 2.88 -7.68
CA PHE A 104 -17.26 2.09 -7.67
C PHE A 104 -16.78 1.70 -6.27
N ILE A 105 -17.57 1.97 -5.23
CA ILE A 105 -17.19 1.67 -3.84
C ILE A 105 -16.95 0.17 -3.70
N GLY A 106 -17.93 -0.66 -4.07
CA GLY A 106 -17.82 -2.13 -3.96
C GLY A 106 -16.61 -2.69 -4.70
N PHE A 107 -16.34 -2.20 -5.92
CA PHE A 107 -15.15 -2.59 -6.67
C PHE A 107 -13.86 -2.17 -5.98
N SER A 108 -13.80 -0.94 -5.44
CA SER A 108 -12.64 -0.43 -4.72
C SER A 108 -12.33 -1.28 -3.48
N LEU A 109 -13.36 -1.71 -2.76
CA LEU A 109 -13.21 -2.59 -1.60
C LEU A 109 -12.67 -3.97 -1.98
N ILE A 110 -13.09 -4.53 -3.12
CA ILE A 110 -12.53 -5.77 -3.66
C ILE A 110 -11.05 -5.58 -3.99
N VAL A 111 -10.67 -4.47 -4.62
CA VAL A 111 -9.26 -4.17 -4.91
C VAL A 111 -8.44 -4.08 -3.62
N PHE A 112 -8.95 -3.43 -2.57
CA PHE A 112 -8.26 -3.37 -1.28
C PHE A 112 -8.06 -4.78 -0.70
N ALA A 113 -9.11 -5.60 -0.71
CA ALA A 113 -9.04 -6.97 -0.23
C ALA A 113 -8.00 -7.79 -1.01
N VAL A 114 -7.96 -7.65 -2.34
CA VAL A 114 -6.96 -8.33 -3.18
C VAL A 114 -5.54 -7.88 -2.86
N VAL A 115 -5.30 -6.58 -2.70
CA VAL A 115 -3.96 -6.06 -2.36
C VAL A 115 -3.49 -6.56 -0.99
N ILE A 116 -4.39 -6.54 0.00
CA ILE A 116 -4.09 -7.05 1.35
C ILE A 116 -3.86 -8.57 1.30
N ALA A 117 -4.73 -9.33 0.64
CA ALA A 117 -4.61 -10.77 0.53
C ALA A 117 -3.32 -11.17 -0.21
N PHE A 118 -2.98 -10.50 -1.31
CA PHE A 118 -1.75 -10.76 -2.05
C PHE A 118 -0.52 -10.45 -1.19
N GLY A 119 -0.50 -9.30 -0.51
CA GLY A 119 0.58 -8.94 0.41
C GLY A 119 0.78 -9.98 1.53
N VAL A 120 -0.31 -10.45 2.13
CA VAL A 120 -0.25 -11.49 3.19
C VAL A 120 0.18 -12.85 2.63
N LEU A 121 -0.26 -13.23 1.42
CA LEU A 121 -0.01 -14.55 0.85
C LEU A 121 1.39 -14.71 0.28
N THR A 122 1.95 -13.69 -0.37
CA THR A 122 3.24 -13.84 -1.04
C THR A 122 4.41 -13.87 -0.08
N GLY A 123 4.25 -13.35 1.13
CA GLY A 123 5.40 -13.16 2.03
C GLY A 123 6.52 -12.36 1.36
N GLU A 124 6.19 -11.58 0.30
CA GLU A 124 7.02 -10.47 -0.17
C GLU A 124 7.11 -9.37 0.89
N THR A 125 6.43 -9.58 2.02
CA THR A 125 6.43 -8.87 3.29
C THR A 125 7.06 -9.71 4.39
#